data_AF-A0A2E3Q523-F1
#
_entry.id   AF-A0A2E3Q523-F1
#
_cell.length_a   1.000
_cell.length_b   1.000
_cell.length_c   1.000
_cell.angle_alpha   90.00
_cell.angle_beta   90.00
_cell.angle_gamma   90.00
#
_symmetry.space_group_name_H-M   'P 1'
#
loop_
_entity.id
_entity.type
_entity.pdbx_description
1 polymer ?
#
loop_
_entity_poly.entity_id
_entity_poly.type
_entity_poly.pdbx_seq_one_letter_code
_entity_poly.pdbx_strand_id
1 'polypeptide(L)'
;MAVFKVERGELVRVSETLEAMLRPDWADWEEYDDFIRLMGFIQYDEVDGVYRLYRREEFERPEGELPGVRYLFDVDIDGSNIDYILVGDDLPAYLRVLELLEPLVRRHERLQADIAARQR
;
A
#
# COMPACT_ATOMS: atom_id res chain seq x y z
N MET A 1 8.99 4.95 -6.04
CA MET A 1 8.80 4.00 -4.94
C MET A 1 9.49 4.50 -3.70
N ALA A 2 8.72 4.58 -2.63
CA ALA A 2 9.12 4.91 -1.28
C ALA A 2 8.19 4.15 -0.33
N VAL A 3 8.68 3.89 0.88
CA VAL A 3 7.88 3.29 1.94
C VAL A 3 7.65 4.32 3.03
N PHE A 4 6.39 4.47 3.44
CA PHE A 4 5.94 5.41 4.44
C PHE A 4 5.30 4.70 5.64
N LYS A 5 5.31 5.37 6.79
CA LYS A 5 4.46 5.07 7.95
C LYS A 5 3.67 6.31 8.35
N VAL A 6 2.57 6.11 9.07
CA VAL A 6 1.86 7.22 9.71
C VAL A 6 2.47 7.46 11.09
N GLU A 7 3.05 8.62 11.30
CA GLU A 7 3.51 9.07 12.62
C GLU A 7 2.82 10.40 12.95
N ARG A 8 2.12 10.46 14.09
CA ARG A 8 1.39 11.66 14.55
C ARG A 8 0.45 12.28 13.48
N GLY A 9 -0.11 11.44 12.61
CA GLY A 9 -1.04 11.87 11.55
C GLY A 9 -0.40 12.31 10.24
N GLU A 10 0.93 12.20 10.11
CA GLU A 10 1.69 12.54 8.90
C GLU A 10 2.39 11.32 8.31
N LEU A 11 2.61 11.34 7.00
CA LEU A 11 3.41 10.33 6.31
C LEU A 11 4.90 10.61 6.52
N VAL A 12 5.58 9.69 7.17
CA VAL A 12 7.02 9.72 7.36
C VAL A 12 7.65 8.63 6.51
N ARG A 13 8.59 9.02 5.65
CA ARG A 13 9.33 8.08 4.82
C ARG A 13 10.27 7.26 5.69
N VAL A 14 10.20 5.93 5.59
CA VAL A 14 10.99 4.98 6.38
C VAL A 14 11.95 4.14 5.55
N SER A 15 11.72 4.03 4.23
CA SER A 15 12.64 3.34 3.31
C SER A 15 12.47 3.85 1.88
N GLU A 16 13.49 3.58 1.06
CA GLU A 16 13.44 3.79 -0.40
C GLU A 16 12.59 2.72 -1.07
N THR A 17 12.65 1.47 -0.61
CA THR A 17 11.91 0.35 -1.20
C THR A 17 11.45 -0.63 -0.11
N LEU A 18 10.46 -1.48 -0.43
CA LEU A 18 9.95 -2.47 0.50
C LEU A 18 10.99 -3.59 0.70
N GLU A 19 11.67 -3.95 -0.36
CA GLU A 19 12.75 -4.93 -0.44
C GLU A 19 13.93 -4.55 0.45
N ALA A 20 14.26 -3.26 0.53
CA ALA A 20 15.31 -2.76 1.42
C ALA A 20 14.96 -2.90 2.91
N MET A 21 13.68 -3.10 3.25
CA MET A 21 13.22 -3.35 4.63
C MET A 21 13.19 -4.84 4.97
N LEU A 22 13.51 -5.73 4.03
CA LEU A 22 13.35 -7.17 4.14
C LEU A 22 14.69 -7.89 3.98
N ARG A 23 14.68 -9.21 4.21
CA ARG A 23 15.89 -10.03 4.09
C ARG A 23 16.32 -10.15 2.63
N PRO A 24 17.64 -10.11 2.33
CA PRO A 24 18.15 -10.23 0.97
C PRO A 24 17.73 -11.51 0.24
N ASP A 25 17.57 -12.60 0.99
CA ASP A 25 17.24 -13.95 0.48
C ASP A 25 15.83 -14.05 -0.12
N TRP A 26 15.04 -12.98 0.03
CA TRP A 26 13.68 -12.89 -0.44
C TRP A 26 13.58 -12.09 -1.75
N ALA A 27 14.62 -11.35 -2.15
CA ALA A 27 14.62 -10.49 -3.32
C ALA A 27 14.47 -11.19 -4.70
N ASP A 28 14.38 -12.52 -4.74
CA ASP A 28 14.27 -13.36 -5.96
C ASP A 28 12.82 -13.79 -6.27
N TRP A 29 11.81 -13.00 -5.89
CA TRP A 29 10.41 -13.27 -6.27
C TRP A 29 10.13 -12.97 -7.75
N GLU A 30 9.44 -13.90 -8.42
CA GLU A 30 9.02 -13.72 -9.83
C GLU A 30 7.76 -12.84 -9.95
N GLU A 31 6.86 -12.86 -8.96
CA GLU A 31 5.61 -12.10 -8.96
C GLU A 31 5.38 -11.36 -7.62
N TYR A 32 4.98 -10.09 -7.72
CA TYR A 32 4.75 -9.21 -6.56
C TYR A 32 3.67 -9.73 -5.61
N ASP A 33 2.57 -10.27 -6.13
CA ASP A 33 1.49 -10.78 -5.30
C ASP A 33 1.91 -12.01 -4.47
N ASP A 34 2.79 -12.86 -5.02
CA ASP A 34 3.37 -13.98 -4.29
C ASP A 34 4.29 -13.50 -3.17
N PHE A 35 5.04 -12.44 -3.42
CA PHE A 35 5.84 -11.78 -2.39
C PHE A 35 4.97 -11.22 -1.25
N ILE A 36 3.90 -10.49 -1.56
CA ILE A 36 3.00 -9.95 -0.54
C ILE A 36 2.35 -11.08 0.27
N ARG A 37 1.96 -12.19 -0.39
CA ARG A 37 1.44 -13.39 0.28
C ARG A 37 2.47 -14.10 1.15
N LEU A 38 3.73 -14.19 0.74
CA LEU A 38 4.82 -14.76 1.55
C LEU A 38 5.00 -13.99 2.88
N MET A 39 4.78 -12.68 2.86
CA MET A 39 4.77 -11.86 4.07
C MET A 39 3.50 -12.02 4.92
N GLY A 40 2.57 -12.89 4.53
CA GLY A 40 1.31 -13.16 5.24
C GLY A 40 0.22 -12.12 5.03
N PHE A 41 0.35 -11.31 3.98
CA PHE A 41 -0.68 -10.36 3.58
C PHE A 41 -1.58 -10.94 2.49
N ILE A 42 -2.87 -10.70 2.61
CA ILE A 42 -3.86 -10.98 1.58
C ILE A 42 -4.43 -9.67 1.07
N GLN A 43 -4.78 -9.62 -0.22
CA GLN A 43 -5.53 -8.49 -0.74
C GLN A 43 -6.90 -8.45 -0.06
N TYR A 44 -7.23 -7.31 0.52
CA TYR A 44 -8.46 -7.09 1.29
C TYR A 44 -9.43 -6.17 0.57
N ASP A 45 -8.91 -5.15 -0.12
CA ASP A 45 -9.71 -4.17 -0.87
C ASP A 45 -8.86 -3.56 -2.00
N GLU A 46 -9.51 -2.91 -2.96
CA GLU A 46 -8.83 -2.16 -4.02
C GLU A 46 -9.70 -1.02 -4.56
N VAL A 47 -9.02 0.03 -5.00
CA VAL A 47 -9.59 1.04 -5.90
C VAL A 47 -8.72 1.05 -7.15
N ASP A 48 -9.27 0.53 -8.25
CA ASP A 48 -8.55 0.33 -9.50
C ASP A 48 -7.84 1.61 -9.96
N GLY A 49 -6.57 1.48 -10.34
CA GLY A 49 -5.68 2.57 -10.72
C GLY A 49 -5.47 3.65 -9.65
N VAL A 50 -5.66 3.32 -8.37
CA VAL A 50 -5.34 4.21 -7.23
C VAL A 50 -4.61 3.47 -6.12
N TYR A 51 -5.19 2.41 -5.55
CA TYR A 51 -4.48 1.62 -4.55
C TYR A 51 -4.99 0.19 -4.45
N ARG A 52 -4.12 -0.70 -4.00
CA ARG A 52 -4.48 -2.00 -3.42
C ARG A 52 -4.24 -1.97 -1.93
N LEU A 53 -5.20 -2.48 -1.16
CA LEU A 53 -5.11 -2.61 0.28
C LEU A 53 -4.94 -4.08 0.62
N TYR A 54 -3.82 -4.38 1.25
CA TYR A 54 -3.52 -5.69 1.78
C TYR A 54 -3.67 -5.71 3.30
N ARG A 55 -4.26 -6.80 3.82
CA ARG A 55 -4.45 -7.06 5.26
C ARG A 55 -3.71 -8.34 5.63
N ARG A 56 -3.00 -8.31 6.75
CA ARG A 56 -2.35 -9.51 7.28
C ARG A 56 -3.40 -10.50 7.84
N GLU A 57 -3.31 -11.80 7.55
CA GLU A 57 -4.37 -12.77 7.93
C GLU A 57 -4.54 -12.98 9.45
N GLU A 58 -3.51 -13.34 10.25
CA GLU A 58 -3.49 -13.45 11.76
C GLU A 58 -2.24 -14.27 12.16
N PHE A 59 -1.65 -14.34 13.38
CA PHE A 59 -1.57 -13.52 14.61
C PHE A 59 -0.08 -13.52 15.08
N GLU A 60 0.65 -14.60 14.78
CA GLU A 60 2.08 -14.70 14.94
C GLU A 60 2.77 -13.88 13.85
N ARG A 61 3.24 -12.69 14.26
CA ARG A 61 4.19 -11.91 13.48
C ARG A 61 5.34 -12.84 13.09
N PRO A 62 5.66 -13.02 11.80
CA PRO A 62 6.95 -13.57 11.44
C PRO A 62 8.01 -12.75 12.18
N GLU A 63 8.84 -13.40 13.00
CA GLU A 63 9.87 -12.70 13.76
C GLU A 63 10.86 -12.02 12.79
N GLY A 64 10.68 -10.72 12.61
CA GLY A 64 11.65 -9.85 11.94
C GLY A 64 11.08 -8.96 10.83
N GLU A 65 9.94 -9.32 10.23
CA GLU A 65 9.50 -8.66 8.98
C GLU A 65 8.31 -7.74 9.19
N LEU A 66 8.52 -6.44 8.93
CA LEU A 66 7.55 -5.37 9.11
C LEU A 66 6.78 -5.45 10.46
N PRO A 67 7.51 -5.44 11.60
CA PRO A 67 6.91 -5.67 12.90
C PRO A 67 5.84 -4.62 13.20
N GLY A 68 4.68 -5.10 13.63
CA GLY A 68 3.55 -4.25 14.01
C GLY A 68 2.73 -3.69 12.85
N VAL A 69 3.00 -4.09 11.59
CA VAL A 69 2.19 -3.71 10.43
C VAL A 69 1.02 -4.68 10.26
N ARG A 70 -0.21 -4.15 10.25
CA ARG A 70 -1.46 -4.88 10.03
C ARG A 70 -2.00 -4.68 8.61
N TYR A 71 -1.82 -3.49 8.06
CA TYR A 71 -2.28 -3.10 6.73
C TYR A 71 -1.13 -2.54 5.89
N LEU A 72 -1.15 -2.85 4.60
CA LEU A 72 -0.21 -2.33 3.60
C LEU A 72 -1.03 -1.75 2.46
N PHE A 73 -0.82 -0.47 2.16
CA PHE A 73 -1.37 0.17 0.98
C PHE A 73 -0.27 0.22 -0.10
N ASP A 74 -0.56 -0.38 -1.24
CA ASP A 74 0.16 -0.22 -2.50
C ASP A 74 -0.56 0.90 -3.26
N VAL A 75 0.07 2.08 -3.36
CA VAL A 75 -0.55 3.30 -3.89
C VAL A 75 0.06 3.65 -5.23
N ASP A 76 -0.78 3.72 -6.25
CA ASP A 76 -0.42 4.17 -7.59
C ASP A 76 -0.51 5.71 -7.68
N ILE A 77 0.63 6.36 -7.93
CA ILE A 77 0.75 7.81 -8.01
C ILE A 77 0.46 8.34 -9.41
N ASP A 78 0.87 7.63 -10.46
CA ASP A 78 0.85 8.12 -11.85
C ASP A 78 0.82 7.04 -12.94
N GLY A 79 0.52 5.79 -12.60
CA GLY A 79 0.52 4.62 -13.49
C GLY A 79 1.89 3.99 -13.69
N SER A 80 2.96 4.61 -13.15
CA SER A 80 4.34 4.12 -13.28
C SER A 80 5.10 4.09 -11.95
N ASN A 81 4.63 4.85 -10.96
CA ASN A 81 5.23 4.96 -9.64
C ASN A 81 4.27 4.43 -8.57
N ILE A 82 4.70 3.35 -7.92
CA ILE A 82 4.04 2.78 -6.76
C ILE A 82 4.78 3.23 -5.51
N ASP A 83 4.04 3.70 -4.51
CA ASP A 83 4.53 3.96 -3.15
C ASP A 83 3.77 3.12 -2.13
N TYR A 84 4.44 2.73 -1.04
CA TYR A 84 3.86 1.89 -0.01
C TYR A 84 3.58 2.67 1.28
N ILE A 85 2.41 2.45 1.88
CA ILE A 85 2.08 2.97 3.21
C ILE A 85 1.83 1.81 4.17
N LEU A 86 2.67 1.71 5.20
CA LEU A 86 2.58 0.69 6.23
C LEU A 86 1.78 1.23 7.42
N VAL A 87 0.72 0.52 7.80
CA VAL A 87 -0.16 0.90 8.91
C VAL A 87 -0.25 -0.24 9.91
N GLY A 88 -0.12 0.10 11.19
CA GLY A 88 -0.31 -0.87 12.27
C GLY A 88 -1.77 -1.18 12.56
N ASP A 89 -2.01 -1.89 13.66
CA ASP A 89 -3.37 -2.10 14.19
C ASP A 89 -3.82 -0.86 14.99
N ASP A 90 -3.92 0.27 14.31
CA ASP A 90 -4.31 1.57 14.86
C ASP A 90 -5.37 2.20 13.95
N LEU A 91 -6.62 2.25 14.44
CA LEU A 91 -7.75 2.78 13.68
C LEU A 91 -7.55 4.26 13.26
N PRO A 92 -7.06 5.18 14.12
CA PRO A 92 -6.75 6.54 13.71
C PRO A 92 -5.77 6.63 12.54
N ALA A 93 -4.65 5.89 12.59
CA ALA A 93 -3.70 5.85 11.48
C ALA A 93 -4.33 5.28 10.20
N TYR A 94 -5.14 4.22 10.32
CA TYR A 94 -5.86 3.64 9.20
C TYR A 94 -6.82 4.64 8.53
N LEU A 95 -7.69 5.28 9.32
CA LEU A 95 -8.61 6.30 8.82
C LEU A 95 -7.87 7.48 8.21
N ARG A 96 -6.74 7.88 8.81
CA ARG A 96 -5.90 8.95 8.28
C ARG A 96 -5.36 8.63 6.89
N VAL A 97 -4.92 7.40 6.63
CA VAL A 97 -4.48 7.00 5.29
C VAL A 97 -5.64 7.09 4.30
N LEU A 98 -6.83 6.60 4.66
CA LEU A 98 -8.00 6.70 3.78
C LEU A 98 -8.33 8.16 3.43
N GLU A 99 -8.31 9.06 4.41
CA GLU A 99 -8.48 10.50 4.18
C GLU A 99 -7.43 11.09 3.24
N LEU A 100 -6.15 10.69 3.39
CA LEU A 100 -5.05 11.17 2.55
C LEU A 100 -5.15 10.66 1.10
N LEU A 101 -5.73 9.48 0.89
CA LEU A 101 -5.89 8.88 -0.44
C LEU A 101 -7.15 9.37 -1.17
N GLU A 102 -8.14 9.92 -0.46
CA GLU A 102 -9.39 10.42 -1.04
C GLU A 102 -9.19 11.39 -2.24
N PRO A 103 -8.23 12.36 -2.21
CA PRO A 103 -7.97 13.22 -3.37
C PRO A 103 -7.51 12.45 -4.62
N LEU A 104 -6.76 11.36 -4.46
CA LEU A 104 -6.31 10.52 -5.57
C LEU A 104 -7.48 9.75 -6.17
N VAL A 105 -8.33 9.16 -5.33
CA VAL A 105 -9.57 8.49 -5.76
C VAL A 105 -10.46 9.45 -6.56
N ARG A 106 -10.76 10.63 -6.00
CA ARG A 106 -11.59 11.64 -6.68
C ARG A 106 -10.96 12.16 -7.97
N ARG A 107 -9.62 12.22 -8.06
CA ARG A 107 -8.93 12.59 -9.30
C ARG A 107 -9.10 11.47 -10.35
N HIS A 108 -8.91 10.22 -9.96
CA HIS A 108 -9.06 9.07 -10.84
C HIS A 108 -10.49 9.00 -11.41
N GLU A 109 -11.51 9.08 -10.57
CA GLU A 109 -12.92 9.06 -10.99
C GLU A 109 -13.24 10.16 -12.02
N ARG A 110 -12.73 11.38 -11.81
CA ARG A 110 -12.90 12.49 -12.76
C ARG A 110 -12.23 12.20 -14.10
N LEU A 111 -11.02 11.65 -14.10
CA LEU A 111 -10.31 11.29 -15.32
C LEU A 111 -11.05 10.20 -16.09
N GLN A 112 -11.57 9.18 -15.41
CA GLN A 112 -12.35 8.12 -16.05
C GLN A 112 -13.65 8.65 -16.65
N ALA A 113 -14.34 9.56 -15.96
CA ALA A 113 -15.53 10.21 -16.47
C ALA A 113 -15.23 11.04 -17.74
N ASP A 114 -14.13 11.80 -17.75
CA ASP A 114 -13.70 12.58 -18.92
C ASP A 114 -13.32 11.70 -20.11
N ILE A 115 -12.63 10.58 -19.86
CA ILE A 115 -12.28 9.60 -20.90
C ILE A 115 -13.56 9.00 -21.49
N ALA A 116 -14.49 8.57 -20.65
CA ALA A 116 -15.76 8.00 -21.09
C ALA A 116 -16.61 9.01 -21.87
N ALA A 117 -16.58 10.29 -21.51
CA ALA A 117 -17.27 11.36 -22.23
C ALA A 117 -16.67 11.64 -23.62
N ARG A 118 -15.35 11.49 -23.79
CA ARG A 118 -14.65 11.71 -25.08
C ARG A 118 -14.79 10.55 -26.07
N GLN A 119 -15.18 9.38 -25.59
CA GLN A 119 -15.38 8.17 -26.41
C GLN A 119 -16.83 8.03 -26.93
N ARG A 120 -17.72 8.95 -26.57
CA ARG A 120 -19.11 9.05 -27.08
C ARG A 120 -19.21 10.10 -28.18
#